data_AF-A0A9W9L542-F1
#
_entry.id   AF-A0A9W9L542-F1
#
_cell.length_a   1.000
_cell.length_b   1.000
_cell.length_c   1.000
_cell.angle_alpha   90.00
_cell.angle_beta   90.00
_cell.angle_gamma   90.00
#
_symmetry.space_group_name_H-M   'P 1'
#
loop_
_entity.id
_entity.type
_entity.pdbx_description
1 polymer ?
#
loop_
_entity_poly.entity_id
_entity_poly.type
_entity_poly.pdbx_seq_one_letter_code
_entity_poly.pdbx_strand_id
1 'polypeptide(L)'
;MFRLPLTLASFYLPLTQSALQGPQTELQDLRYLIIDEKSMISLDVLYWVDQRCRQIVVHERELPFGGLNVVLAGDFYHLTSVAAKPLFFTGTSWRPELMQARELYLQVNQTVELDEVVRQQGDRRRHSVASAG
;
A
#
# COMPACT_ATOMS: atom_id res chain seq x y z
N MET A 1 2.14 -17.37 3.64
CA MET A 1 1.91 -16.14 4.46
C MET A 1 2.93 -15.04 4.13
N PHE A 2 2.47 -13.92 3.56
CA PHE A 2 3.24 -12.70 3.31
C PHE A 2 3.59 -11.98 4.63
N ARG A 3 4.87 -11.66 4.88
CA ARG A 3 5.33 -11.09 6.16
C ARG A 3 6.27 -9.90 5.96
N LEU A 4 5.80 -8.68 6.16
CA LEU A 4 6.70 -7.53 6.18
C LEU A 4 7.44 -7.44 7.52
N PRO A 5 8.66 -6.89 7.57
CA PRO A 5 9.24 -6.46 8.84
C PRO A 5 8.36 -5.34 9.41
N LEU A 6 7.53 -5.64 10.42
CA LEU A 6 6.59 -4.69 11.03
C LEU A 6 7.03 -4.21 12.43
N THR A 7 8.30 -4.40 12.81
CA THR A 7 8.81 -4.04 14.14
C THR A 7 10.20 -3.44 14.07
N LEU A 8 10.37 -2.21 14.60
CA LEU A 8 11.60 -1.48 15.03
C LEU A 8 12.84 -1.51 14.11
N ALA A 9 12.84 -2.28 13.03
CA ALA A 9 13.91 -2.34 12.07
C ALA A 9 13.82 -1.10 11.20
N SER A 10 14.84 -0.25 11.27
CA SER A 10 14.97 0.94 10.43
C SER A 10 15.23 0.59 8.94
N PHE A 11 15.26 -0.70 8.58
CA PHE A 11 15.70 -1.19 7.28
C PHE A 11 15.00 -2.50 6.88
N TYR A 12 14.96 -2.75 5.57
CA TYR A 12 14.43 -3.97 4.98
C TYR A 12 15.31 -5.19 5.28
N LEU A 13 14.68 -6.32 5.57
CA LEU A 13 15.36 -7.60 5.78
C LEU A 13 14.83 -8.64 4.76
N PRO A 14 15.68 -9.09 3.81
CA PRO A 14 15.32 -10.14 2.87
C PRO A 14 15.02 -11.45 3.60
N LEU A 15 14.03 -12.21 3.10
CA LEU A 15 13.82 -13.58 3.58
C LEU A 15 14.90 -14.53 3.06
N THR A 16 15.16 -15.58 3.83
CA THR A 16 15.98 -16.72 3.39
C THR A 16 15.25 -17.53 2.30
N GLN A 17 16.01 -18.28 1.49
CA GLN A 17 15.44 -19.11 0.44
C GLN A 17 14.43 -20.14 0.97
N SER A 18 14.72 -20.77 2.11
CA SER A 18 13.81 -21.72 2.75
C SER A 18 12.50 -21.08 3.20
N ALA A 19 12.53 -19.83 3.67
CA ALA A 19 11.33 -19.08 4.05
C ALA A 19 10.53 -18.58 2.83
N LEU A 20 11.15 -18.48 1.65
CA LEU A 20 10.51 -18.04 0.42
C LEU A 20 9.81 -19.17 -0.35
N GLN A 21 10.24 -20.42 -0.22
CA GLN A 21 9.66 -21.54 -0.98
C GLN A 21 8.13 -21.65 -0.83
N GLY A 22 7.63 -21.53 0.40
CA GLY A 22 6.19 -21.56 0.67
C GLY A 22 5.45 -20.43 -0.05
N PRO A 23 5.76 -19.15 0.24
CA PRO A 23 5.14 -18.01 -0.44
C PRO A 23 5.30 -18.01 -1.97
N GLN A 24 6.46 -18.40 -2.50
CA GLN A 24 6.69 -18.47 -3.95
C GLN A 24 5.77 -19.50 -4.61
N THR A 25 5.53 -20.64 -3.96
CA THR A 25 4.62 -21.67 -4.47
C THR A 25 3.16 -21.24 -4.30
N GLU A 26 2.81 -20.69 -3.13
CA GLU A 26 1.44 -20.26 -2.79
C GLU A 26 0.98 -19.09 -3.67
N LEU A 27 1.88 -18.20 -4.05
CA LEU A 27 1.60 -16.96 -4.77
C LEU A 27 2.16 -16.96 -6.20
N GLN A 28 2.47 -18.14 -6.76
CA GLN A 28 3.06 -18.26 -8.10
C GLN A 28 2.19 -17.61 -9.20
N ASP A 29 0.87 -17.63 -9.01
CA ASP A 29 -0.13 -17.12 -9.97
C ASP A 29 -0.70 -15.75 -9.53
N LEU A 30 -0.05 -15.08 -8.56
CA LEU A 30 -0.48 -13.77 -8.09
C LEU A 30 -0.35 -12.73 -9.20
N ARG A 31 -1.42 -11.96 -9.46
CA ARG A 31 -1.47 -10.95 -10.54
C ARG A 31 -1.73 -9.53 -10.04
N TYR A 32 -2.32 -9.40 -8.86
CA TYR A 32 -2.75 -8.13 -8.29
C TYR A 32 -2.28 -7.99 -6.85
N LEU A 33 -1.88 -6.77 -6.50
CA LEU A 33 -1.64 -6.34 -5.13
C LEU A 33 -2.60 -5.20 -4.81
N ILE A 34 -3.48 -5.40 -3.84
CA ILE A 34 -4.40 -4.37 -3.36
C ILE A 34 -3.87 -3.89 -2.01
N ILE A 35 -3.61 -2.58 -1.90
CA ILE A 35 -3.20 -1.92 -0.65
C ILE A 35 -4.33 -1.00 -0.22
N ASP A 36 -5.02 -1.39 0.84
CA ASP A 36 -6.06 -0.58 1.46
C ASP A 36 -5.47 0.45 2.43
N GLU A 37 -6.23 1.51 2.73
CA GLU A 37 -5.85 2.63 3.60
C GLU A 37 -4.47 3.22 3.26
N LYS A 38 -4.26 3.54 1.97
CA LYS A 38 -3.00 4.08 1.43
C LYS A 38 -2.45 5.31 2.16
N SER A 39 -3.30 6.08 2.85
CA SER A 39 -2.91 7.24 3.66
C SER A 39 -2.03 6.86 4.86
N MET A 40 -2.18 5.64 5.37
CA MET A 40 -1.38 5.12 6.48
C MET A 40 -0.05 4.49 6.03
N ILE A 41 0.15 4.33 4.72
CA ILE A 41 1.36 3.73 4.17
C ILE A 41 2.46 4.79 4.07
N SER A 42 3.63 4.48 4.59
CA SER A 42 4.83 5.30 4.44
C SER A 42 5.66 4.86 3.23
N LEU A 43 6.57 5.72 2.78
CA LEU A 43 7.54 5.38 1.73
C LEU A 43 8.42 4.18 2.13
N ASP A 44 8.76 4.03 3.41
CA ASP A 44 9.49 2.85 3.92
C ASP A 44 8.71 1.56 3.70
N VAL A 45 7.43 1.55 4.07
CA VAL A 45 6.58 0.37 3.93
C VAL A 45 6.38 0.05 2.45
N LEU A 46 6.16 1.05 1.60
CA LEU A 46 6.02 0.84 0.16
C LEU A 46 7.29 0.22 -0.44
N TYR A 47 8.48 0.67 -0.03
CA TYR A 47 9.74 0.05 -0.42
C TYR A 47 9.80 -1.42 0.02
N TRP A 48 9.46 -1.72 1.27
CA TRP A 48 9.50 -3.10 1.77
C TRP A 48 8.53 -4.02 1.06
N VAL A 49 7.36 -3.50 0.68
CA VAL A 49 6.36 -4.21 -0.12
C VAL A 49 6.93 -4.54 -1.50
N ASP A 50 7.49 -3.55 -2.21
CA ASP A 50 8.14 -3.78 -3.52
C ASP A 50 9.24 -4.85 -3.42
N GLN A 51 10.16 -4.70 -2.46
CA GLN A 51 11.24 -5.65 -2.26
C GLN A 51 10.73 -7.06 -1.96
N ARG A 52 9.67 -7.18 -1.15
CA ARG A 52 9.09 -8.49 -0.85
C ARG A 52 8.38 -9.11 -2.05
N CYS A 53 7.64 -8.32 -2.82
CA CYS A 53 7.00 -8.80 -4.05
C CYS A 53 8.03 -9.32 -5.04
N ARG A 54 9.17 -8.62 -5.22
CA ARG A 54 10.28 -9.09 -6.06
C ARG A 54 10.91 -10.40 -5.57
N GLN A 55 10.92 -10.68 -4.27
CA GLN A 55 11.39 -11.97 -3.75
C GLN A 55 10.40 -13.12 -4.01
N ILE A 56 9.10 -12.81 -4.08
CA ILE A 56 8.03 -13.80 -4.24
C ILE A 56 7.78 -14.08 -5.73
N VAL A 57 7.66 -13.04 -6.56
CA VAL A 57 7.40 -13.16 -8.00
C VAL A 57 8.72 -13.18 -8.76
N VAL A 58 9.32 -14.37 -8.83
CA VAL A 58 10.70 -14.55 -9.31
C VAL A 58 10.85 -14.23 -10.79
N HIS A 59 9.83 -14.53 -11.61
CA HIS A 59 9.89 -14.37 -13.07
C HIS A 59 9.98 -12.91 -13.53
N GLU A 60 9.45 -11.98 -12.73
CA GLU A 60 9.35 -10.55 -13.08
C GLU A 60 10.01 -9.66 -12.02
N ARG A 61 10.95 -10.19 -11.23
CA ARG A 61 11.60 -9.51 -10.09
C ARG A 61 12.28 -8.17 -10.42
N GLU A 62 12.64 -7.94 -11.68
CA GLU A 62 13.27 -6.69 -12.14
C GLU A 62 12.24 -5.57 -12.30
N LEU A 63 10.97 -5.91 -12.51
CA LEU A 63 9.86 -4.97 -12.61
C LEU A 63 9.42 -4.45 -11.22
N PRO A 64 8.86 -3.23 -11.15
CA PRO A 64 8.16 -2.73 -9.97
C PRO A 64 7.20 -3.78 -9.39
N PHE A 65 7.27 -4.00 -8.08
CA PHE A 65 6.46 -4.98 -7.35
C PHE A 65 6.50 -6.40 -7.92
N GLY A 66 7.61 -6.78 -8.59
CA GLY A 66 7.70 -8.07 -9.26
C GLY A 66 6.68 -8.24 -10.39
N GLY A 67 6.29 -7.16 -11.06
CA GLY A 67 5.36 -7.17 -12.19
C GLY A 67 3.87 -7.25 -11.83
N LEU A 68 3.54 -7.20 -10.53
CA LEU A 68 2.15 -7.19 -10.07
C LEU A 68 1.44 -5.90 -10.46
N ASN A 69 0.16 -6.02 -10.81
CA ASN A 69 -0.74 -4.88 -10.96
C ASN A 69 -1.11 -4.34 -9.58
N VAL A 70 -0.70 -3.12 -9.27
CA VAL A 70 -0.92 -2.51 -7.95
C VAL A 70 -2.16 -1.62 -7.96
N VAL A 71 -3.06 -1.85 -7.01
CA VAL A 71 -4.22 -0.99 -6.74
C VAL A 71 -4.06 -0.40 -5.34
N LEU A 72 -3.97 0.93 -5.27
CA LEU A 72 -3.95 1.66 -4.01
C LEU A 72 -5.34 2.21 -3.72
N ALA A 73 -5.94 1.79 -2.63
CA ALA A 73 -7.24 2.26 -2.17
C ALA A 73 -7.10 3.02 -0.84
N GLY A 74 -8.03 3.93 -0.59
CA GLY A 74 -8.13 4.65 0.68
C GLY A 74 -8.23 6.16 0.52
N ASP A 75 -8.49 6.83 1.62
CA ASP A 75 -8.77 8.27 1.66
C ASP A 75 -7.60 9.05 2.28
N PHE A 76 -7.15 10.12 1.62
CA PHE A 76 -6.10 11.00 2.15
C PHE A 76 -6.60 11.95 3.24
N TYR A 77 -7.92 12.10 3.41
CA TYR A 77 -8.52 12.84 4.52
C TYR A 77 -8.58 12.04 5.83
N HIS A 78 -8.21 10.75 5.79
CA HIS A 78 -7.97 9.95 6.98
C HIS A 78 -6.57 10.21 7.59
N LEU A 79 -6.27 9.55 8.71
CA LEU A 79 -4.98 9.67 9.41
C LEU A 79 -3.81 9.35 8.48
N THR A 80 -2.82 10.25 8.44
CA THR A 80 -1.55 10.02 7.75
C THR A 80 -0.68 9.04 8.52
N SER A 81 0.27 8.40 7.85
CA SER A 81 1.31 7.57 8.49
C SER A 81 1.94 8.28 9.69
N VAL A 82 1.87 7.67 10.88
CA VAL A 82 2.41 8.25 12.12
C VAL A 82 3.94 8.12 12.11
N ALA A 83 4.65 9.23 12.33
CA ALA A 83 6.11 9.29 12.51
C ALA A 83 6.98 8.79 11.33
N ALA A 84 6.42 8.67 10.12
CA ALA A 84 7.16 8.28 8.91
C ALA A 84 6.82 9.22 7.74
N LYS A 85 7.63 9.18 6.66
CA LYS A 85 7.35 9.98 5.46
C LYS A 85 6.17 9.39 4.69
N PRO A 86 5.08 10.15 4.48
CA PRO A 86 3.90 9.65 3.76
C PRO A 86 4.18 9.48 2.27
N LEU A 87 3.32 8.74 1.55
CA LEU A 87 3.46 8.51 0.10
C LEU A 87 3.58 9.80 -0.72
N PHE A 88 2.85 10.86 -0.33
CA PHE A 88 2.85 12.16 -1.01
C PHE A 88 4.01 13.08 -0.59
N PHE A 89 5.03 12.57 0.12
CA PHE A 89 6.20 13.37 0.49
C PHE A 89 6.96 13.87 -0.75
N THR A 90 7.12 15.20 -0.86
CA THR A 90 7.76 15.85 -2.01
C THR A 90 9.20 16.30 -1.77
N GLY A 91 9.71 16.19 -0.54
CA GLY A 91 11.07 16.59 -0.20
C GLY A 91 12.12 15.58 -0.69
N THR A 92 13.39 15.97 -0.56
CA THR A 92 14.52 15.07 -0.81
C THR A 92 14.84 14.22 0.42
N SER A 93 15.57 13.13 0.20
CA SER A 93 16.03 12.24 1.26
C SER A 93 17.42 11.74 0.93
N TRP A 94 18.32 11.72 1.91
CA TRP A 94 19.63 11.08 1.79
C TRP A 94 19.54 9.55 1.72
N ARG A 95 18.38 8.99 2.08
CA ARG A 95 18.07 7.56 1.97
C ARG A 95 17.57 7.21 0.56
N PRO A 96 18.34 6.45 -0.23
CA PRO A 96 17.95 6.07 -1.60
C PRO A 96 16.66 5.27 -1.65
N GLU A 97 16.38 4.45 -0.63
CA GLU A 97 15.19 3.60 -0.59
C GLU A 97 13.89 4.43 -0.59
N LEU A 98 13.91 5.58 0.08
CA LEU A 98 12.76 6.49 0.10
C LEU A 98 12.54 7.18 -1.25
N MET A 99 13.64 7.47 -1.96
CA MET A 99 13.55 8.05 -3.30
C MET A 99 13.05 7.03 -4.31
N GLN A 100 13.49 5.77 -4.19
CA GLN A 100 12.97 4.66 -5.00
C GLN A 100 11.48 4.40 -4.71
N ALA A 101 11.08 4.36 -3.44
CA ALA A 101 9.66 4.24 -3.08
C ALA A 101 8.81 5.37 -3.65
N ARG A 102 9.33 6.60 -3.60
CA ARG A 102 8.66 7.75 -4.18
C ARG A 102 8.49 7.58 -5.69
N GLU A 103 9.52 7.12 -6.38
CA GLU A 103 9.45 6.84 -7.81
C GLU A 103 8.41 5.75 -8.13
N LEU A 104 8.37 4.67 -7.34
CA LEU A 104 7.34 3.64 -7.46
C LEU A 104 5.92 4.21 -7.27
N TYR A 105 5.72 5.09 -6.29
CA TYR A 105 4.43 5.74 -6.07
C TYR A 105 4.03 6.66 -7.24
N LEU A 106 5.00 7.37 -7.84
CA LEU A 106 4.76 8.25 -8.99
C LEU A 106 4.44 7.49 -10.28
N GLN A 107 4.74 6.20 -10.36
CA GLN A 107 4.36 5.36 -11.50
C GLN A 107 2.86 5.01 -11.51
N VAL A 108 2.11 5.31 -10.44
CA VAL A 108 0.65 5.21 -10.43
C VAL A 108 0.09 6.19 -11.47
N ASN A 109 -0.44 5.64 -12.55
CA ASN A 109 -0.80 6.38 -13.76
C ASN A 109 -2.30 6.55 -13.96
N GLN A 110 -3.13 5.94 -13.11
CA GLN A 110 -4.59 6.00 -13.15
C GLN A 110 -5.12 6.30 -11.74
N THR A 111 -6.12 7.17 -11.65
CA THR A 111 -6.80 7.52 -10.40
C THR A 111 -8.30 7.54 -10.66
N VAL A 112 -9.05 6.88 -9.78
CA VAL A 112 -10.51 6.85 -9.80
C VAL A 112 -10.99 7.39 -8.46
N GLU A 113 -11.90 8.36 -8.50
CA GLU A 113 -12.55 8.93 -7.32
C GLU A 113 -13.94 8.32 -7.19
N LEU A 114 -14.28 7.83 -5.99
CA LEU A 114 -15.62 7.35 -5.67
C LEU A 114 -16.37 8.47 -4.97
N ASP A 115 -17.53 8.86 -5.49
CA ASP A 115 -18.31 10.03 -5.04
C ASP A 115 -19.59 9.65 -4.26
N GLU A 116 -20.01 8.38 -4.32
CA GLU A 116 -21.19 7.90 -3.60
C GLU A 116 -20.87 7.35 -2.20
N VAL A 117 -21.37 8.04 -1.16
CA VAL A 117 -21.29 7.56 0.23
C VAL A 117 -22.42 6.56 0.51
N VAL A 118 -22.07 5.28 0.59
CA VAL A 118 -23.04 4.19 0.85
C VAL A 118 -23.27 3.88 2.33
N ARG A 119 -22.29 4.13 3.21
CA ARG A 119 -22.33 3.72 4.64
C ARG A 119 -23.47 4.36 5.45
N GLN A 120 -23.94 5.56 5.08
CA GLN A 120 -24.94 6.33 5.83
C GLN A 120 -26.34 6.32 5.20
N GLN A 121 -26.57 5.55 4.13
CA GLN A 121 -27.84 5.61 3.40
C GLN A 121 -29.06 5.16 4.24
N GLY A 122 -28.86 4.37 5.31
CA GLY A 122 -29.92 3.99 6.26
C GLY A 122 -30.32 5.07 7.25
N ASP A 123 -29.44 6.02 7.60
CA ASP A 123 -29.68 7.03 8.64
C ASP A 123 -30.30 8.34 8.11
N ARG A 124 -30.26 8.58 6.80
CA ARG A 124 -30.93 9.74 6.17
C ARG A 124 -32.44 9.80 6.40
N ARG A 125 -33.08 8.69 6.78
CA ARG A 125 -34.53 8.63 7.10
C ARG A 125 -34.90 9.07 8.52
N ARG A 126 -33.94 9.33 9.41
CA ARG A 126 -34.22 9.69 10.82
C ARG A 126 -34.22 11.19 11.11
N HIS A 127 -33.74 12.04 10.20
CA HIS A 127 -33.60 13.48 10.45
C HIS A 127 -34.74 14.36 9.89
N SER A 128 -35.80 13.79 9.30
CA SER A 128 -36.93 14.57 8.77
C SER A 128 -38.21 14.52 9.62
N VAL A 129 -38.16 14.06 10.88
CA VAL A 129 -39.34 13.95 11.78
C VAL A 129 -39.20 14.78 13.06
N ALA A 130 -38.33 15.79 13.08
CA ALA A 130 -38.17 16.66 14.25
C ALA A 130 -38.16 18.15 13.88
N SER A 131 -39.24 18.63 13.27
CA SER A 131 -39.63 20.04 13.31
C SER A 131 -41.12 20.20 12.96
N ALA A 132 -41.98 19.89 13.92
CA ALA A 132 -43.35 20.37 13.97
C ALA A 132 -43.77 20.44 15.44
N GLY A 133 -43.61 21.63 16.02
CA GLY A 133 -43.97 22.02 17.37
C GLY A 133 -43.96 23.54 17.43
#